data_AF-A0A1G1X4D3-F1
#
_entry.id   AF-A0A1G1X4D3-F1
#
_cell.length_a   1.000
_cell.length_b   1.000
_cell.length_c   1.000
_cell.angle_alpha   90.00
_cell.angle_beta   90.00
_cell.angle_gamma   90.00
#
_symmetry.space_group_name_H-M   'P 1'
#
loop_
_entity.id
_entity.type
_entity.pdbx_description
1 polymer ?
#
loop_
_entity_poly.entity_id
_entity_poly.type
_entity_poly.pdbx_seq_one_letter_code
_entity_poly.pdbx_strand_id
1 'polypeptide(L)'
;MTQDTKFSNTFIESLVNLQESDRLRYLALIFTMPEKIRSILFTAETASYIRGFLKAHDIPLNYTETLSISIICILTGEKTLAQLPAILSTELKLPNDKAQKMAAEIEKDVFGPVKKELDEFLSRKVASRPRDVVARKSLQNVLNLKELPARRAQPQLPPRPVQKDFPVRPSLQKPTLPAPHPNPLPEQERGTTPKPRFPLPPKPIRFT
;
A
#
# COMPACT_ATOMS: atom_id res chain seq x y z
N MET A 1 -31.76 -16.78 -7.63
CA MET A 1 -31.05 -15.59 -7.13
C MET A 1 -29.85 -15.33 -8.02
N THR A 2 -30.10 -14.76 -9.19
CA THR A 2 -29.07 -14.16 -10.05
C THR A 2 -28.64 -12.88 -9.36
N GLN A 3 -27.51 -12.90 -8.67
CA GLN A 3 -26.85 -11.64 -8.35
C GLN A 3 -26.37 -11.09 -9.68
N ASP A 4 -27.08 -10.08 -10.19
CA ASP A 4 -26.55 -9.16 -11.18
C ASP A 4 -25.29 -8.53 -10.56
N THR A 5 -24.15 -9.19 -10.76
CA THR A 5 -22.83 -8.62 -10.53
C THR A 5 -22.67 -7.53 -11.57
N LYS A 6 -23.26 -6.36 -11.29
CA LYS A 6 -22.77 -5.11 -11.83
C LYS A 6 -21.30 -5.10 -11.45
N PHE A 7 -20.43 -5.37 -12.43
CA PHE A 7 -19.00 -5.19 -12.31
C PHE A 7 -18.77 -3.69 -12.16
N SER A 8 -19.05 -3.19 -10.95
CA SER A 8 -18.77 -1.83 -10.62
C SER A 8 -17.27 -1.68 -10.71
N ASN A 9 -16.84 -0.74 -11.55
CA ASN A 9 -15.44 -0.50 -11.78
C ASN A 9 -14.90 0.14 -10.50
N THR A 10 -14.32 -0.69 -9.63
CA THR A 10 -13.96 -0.28 -8.26
C THR A 10 -13.05 0.93 -8.25
N PHE A 11 -12.25 1.15 -9.30
CA PHE A 11 -11.44 2.36 -9.47
C PHE A 11 -12.28 3.62 -9.65
N ILE A 12 -13.36 3.57 -10.43
CA ILE A 12 -14.26 4.72 -10.62
C ILE A 12 -14.95 5.03 -9.30
N GLU A 13 -15.44 4.01 -8.59
CA GLU A 13 -16.07 4.19 -7.27
C GLU A 13 -15.08 4.82 -6.27
N SER A 14 -13.83 4.36 -6.26
CA SER A 14 -12.76 4.92 -5.43
C SER A 14 -12.48 6.39 -5.75
N LEU A 15 -12.51 6.76 -7.04
CA LEU A 15 -12.33 8.14 -7.47
C LEU A 15 -13.51 9.05 -7.10
N VAL A 16 -14.74 8.51 -7.07
CA VAL A 16 -15.94 9.26 -6.71
C VAL A 16 -15.93 9.65 -5.23
N ASN A 17 -15.38 8.80 -4.36
CA ASN A 17 -15.31 9.03 -2.91
C ASN A 17 -14.22 10.01 -2.46
N LEU A 18 -13.33 10.44 -3.38
CA LEU A 18 -12.31 11.46 -3.10
C LEU A 18 -12.90 12.87 -3.03
N GLN A 19 -12.19 13.78 -2.37
CA GLN A 19 -12.52 15.21 -2.42
C GLN A 19 -12.53 15.70 -3.87
N GLU A 20 -13.43 16.62 -4.20
CA GLU A 20 -13.65 17.07 -5.59
C GLU A 20 -12.38 17.63 -6.24
N SER A 21 -11.58 18.39 -5.49
CA SER A 21 -10.28 18.91 -5.94
C SER A 21 -9.31 17.81 -6.35
N ASP A 22 -9.21 16.76 -5.55
CA ASP A 22 -8.31 15.63 -5.78
C ASP A 22 -8.83 14.75 -6.91
N ARG A 23 -10.15 14.51 -6.95
CA ARG A 23 -10.81 13.75 -8.00
C ARG A 23 -10.54 14.36 -9.37
N LEU A 24 -10.75 15.66 -9.55
CA LEU A 24 -10.49 16.35 -10.82
C LEU A 24 -9.02 16.28 -11.22
N ARG A 25 -8.11 16.44 -10.25
CA ARG A 25 -6.67 16.32 -10.46
C ARG A 25 -6.28 14.91 -10.92
N TYR A 26 -6.74 13.86 -10.25
CA TYR A 26 -6.44 12.48 -10.63
C TYR A 26 -7.05 12.12 -11.98
N LEU A 27 -8.29 12.52 -12.26
CA LEU A 27 -8.90 12.31 -13.56
C LEU A 27 -8.10 12.98 -14.68
N ALA A 28 -7.73 14.25 -14.51
CA ALA A 28 -6.89 14.96 -15.49
C ALA A 28 -5.59 14.19 -15.75
N LEU A 29 -4.90 13.74 -14.70
CA LEU A 29 -3.68 12.94 -14.82
C LEU A 29 -3.93 11.61 -15.55
N ILE A 30 -5.00 10.88 -15.23
CA ILE A 30 -5.36 9.62 -15.88
C ILE A 30 -5.60 9.80 -17.38
N PHE A 31 -6.26 10.89 -17.78
CA PHE A 31 -6.47 11.19 -19.20
C PHE A 31 -5.18 11.57 -19.93
N THR A 32 -4.17 12.11 -19.24
CA THR A 32 -2.84 12.35 -19.84
C THR A 32 -1.98 11.09 -19.98
N MET A 33 -2.35 9.96 -19.35
CA MET A 33 -1.56 8.72 -19.42
C MET A 33 -1.71 8.02 -20.78
N PRO A 34 -0.68 7.28 -21.23
CA PRO A 34 -0.76 6.38 -22.38
C PRO A 34 -1.95 5.42 -22.26
N GLU A 35 -2.58 5.11 -23.38
CA GLU A 35 -3.77 4.25 -23.44
C GLU A 35 -3.53 2.88 -22.79
N LYS A 36 -2.35 2.29 -22.99
CA LYS A 36 -1.97 1.02 -22.36
C LYS A 36 -1.97 1.05 -20.83
N ILE A 37 -1.58 2.18 -20.23
CA ILE A 37 -1.57 2.34 -18.77
C ILE A 37 -3.01 2.58 -18.29
N ARG A 38 -3.75 3.40 -19.03
CA ARG A 38 -5.14 3.73 -18.74
C ARG A 38 -6.06 2.51 -18.81
N SER A 39 -5.83 1.62 -19.77
CA SER A 39 -6.65 0.42 -19.93
C SER A 39 -6.57 -0.47 -18.68
N ILE A 40 -5.38 -0.66 -18.10
CA ILE A 40 -5.20 -1.43 -16.86
C ILE A 40 -6.01 -0.86 -15.70
N LEU A 41 -6.08 0.47 -15.56
CA LEU A 41 -6.87 1.09 -14.49
C LEU A 41 -8.37 0.80 -14.59
N PHE A 42 -8.89 0.63 -15.81
CA PHE A 42 -10.33 0.48 -16.04
C PHE A 42 -10.76 -0.93 -16.46
N THR A 43 -9.85 -1.91 -16.49
CA THR A 43 -10.22 -3.29 -16.81
C THR A 43 -10.93 -3.97 -15.64
N ALA A 44 -11.89 -4.83 -15.98
CA ALA A 44 -12.53 -5.71 -15.00
C ALA A 44 -11.53 -6.69 -14.37
N GLU A 45 -10.45 -7.03 -15.08
CA GLU A 45 -9.38 -7.89 -14.60
C GLU A 45 -8.66 -7.28 -13.40
N THR A 46 -8.24 -6.01 -13.49
CA THR A 46 -7.55 -5.34 -12.39
C THR A 46 -8.48 -5.10 -11.21
N ALA A 47 -9.75 -4.76 -11.45
CA ALA A 47 -10.75 -4.66 -10.38
C ALA A 47 -10.97 -6.01 -9.66
N SER A 48 -11.07 -7.10 -10.42
CA SER A 48 -11.22 -8.45 -9.87
C SER A 48 -9.96 -8.92 -9.15
N TYR A 49 -8.78 -8.57 -9.67
CA TYR A 49 -7.49 -8.82 -9.05
C TYR A 49 -7.42 -8.15 -7.67
N ILE A 50 -7.72 -6.86 -7.55
CA ILE A 50 -7.64 -6.15 -6.26
C ILE A 50 -8.58 -6.78 -5.22
N ARG A 51 -9.82 -7.11 -5.60
CA ARG A 51 -10.78 -7.78 -4.70
C ARG A 51 -10.31 -9.17 -4.30
N GLY A 52 -9.82 -9.95 -5.27
CA GLY A 52 -9.27 -11.29 -5.03
C GLY A 52 -8.02 -11.26 -4.17
N PHE A 53 -7.17 -10.26 -4.37
CA PHE A 53 -5.93 -10.04 -3.64
C PHE A 53 -6.20 -9.69 -2.17
N LEU A 54 -7.14 -8.78 -1.89
CA LEU A 54 -7.55 -8.49 -0.52
C LEU A 54 -8.13 -9.72 0.17
N LYS A 55 -8.96 -10.50 -0.54
CA LYS A 55 -9.53 -11.75 -0.02
C LYS A 55 -8.45 -12.81 0.26
N ALA A 56 -7.45 -12.95 -0.61
CA ALA A 56 -6.35 -13.90 -0.44
C ALA A 56 -5.48 -13.60 0.78
N HIS A 57 -5.45 -12.34 1.21
CA HIS A 57 -4.69 -11.88 2.38
C HIS A 57 -5.56 -11.67 3.63
N ASP A 58 -6.82 -12.12 3.66
CA ASP A 58 -7.76 -11.92 4.78
C ASP A 58 -7.96 -10.44 5.16
N ILE A 59 -7.96 -9.56 4.16
CA ILE A 59 -8.15 -8.12 4.35
C ILE A 59 -9.61 -7.76 4.03
N PRO A 60 -10.28 -6.95 4.88
CA PRO A 60 -11.62 -6.49 4.60
C PRO A 60 -11.73 -5.78 3.24
N LEU A 61 -12.82 -6.05 2.51
CA LEU A 61 -13.08 -5.43 1.21
C LEU A 61 -13.24 -3.91 1.28
N ASN A 62 -13.45 -3.35 2.48
CA ASN A 62 -13.51 -1.90 2.71
C ASN A 62 -12.20 -1.18 2.32
N TYR A 63 -11.07 -1.90 2.28
CA TYR A 63 -9.77 -1.36 1.87
C TYR A 63 -9.56 -1.36 0.34
N THR A 64 -10.54 -1.82 -0.43
CA THR A 64 -10.44 -1.86 -1.90
C THR A 64 -10.20 -0.47 -2.46
N GLU A 65 -10.90 0.54 -1.93
CA GLU A 65 -10.79 1.92 -2.40
C GLU A 65 -9.41 2.50 -2.10
N THR A 66 -8.93 2.32 -0.87
CA THR A 66 -7.60 2.78 -0.44
C THR A 66 -6.49 2.16 -1.27
N LEU A 67 -6.61 0.87 -1.61
CA LEU A 67 -5.65 0.17 -2.45
C LEU A 67 -5.69 0.67 -3.90
N SER A 68 -6.88 0.84 -4.47
CA SER A 68 -7.08 1.41 -5.81
C SER A 68 -6.49 2.82 -5.93
N ILE A 69 -6.74 3.69 -4.95
CA ILE A 69 -6.17 5.05 -4.91
C ILE A 69 -4.65 4.98 -4.81
N SER A 70 -4.10 4.08 -3.98
CA SER A 70 -2.65 3.91 -3.84
C SER A 70 -1.99 3.51 -5.17
N ILE A 71 -2.63 2.63 -5.94
CA ILE A 71 -2.17 2.24 -7.28
C ILE A 71 -2.20 3.44 -8.24
N ILE A 72 -3.28 4.25 -8.23
CA ILE A 72 -3.38 5.47 -9.04
C ILE A 72 -2.26 6.47 -8.68
N CYS A 73 -1.97 6.66 -7.40
CA CYS A 73 -0.90 7.55 -6.93
C CYS A 73 0.49 7.12 -7.44
N ILE A 74 0.72 5.81 -7.58
CA ILE A 74 1.97 5.28 -8.14
C ILE A 74 2.00 5.46 -9.66
N LEU A 75 0.91 5.14 -10.37
CA LEU A 75 0.83 5.28 -11.82
C LEU A 75 0.96 6.74 -12.29
N THR A 76 0.46 7.67 -11.48
CA THR A 76 0.58 9.11 -11.76
C THR A 76 1.95 9.69 -11.40
N GLY A 77 2.82 8.91 -10.74
CA GLY A 77 4.15 9.30 -10.30
C GLY A 77 4.16 10.22 -9.07
N GLU A 78 3.07 10.26 -8.30
CA GLU A 78 3.03 10.98 -7.02
C GLU A 78 3.76 10.22 -5.92
N LYS A 79 3.67 8.88 -5.97
CA LYS A 79 4.38 7.97 -5.07
C LYS A 79 5.24 7.01 -5.88
N THR A 80 6.31 6.49 -5.29
CA THR A 80 7.19 5.52 -5.95
C THR A 80 6.80 4.09 -5.59
N LEU A 81 7.13 3.12 -6.44
CA LEU A 81 6.93 1.69 -6.14
C LEU A 81 7.62 1.26 -4.84
N ALA A 82 8.79 1.85 -4.53
CA ALA A 82 9.51 1.59 -3.29
C ALA A 82 8.75 2.05 -2.02
N GLN A 83 7.81 3.01 -2.15
CA GLN A 83 6.97 3.47 -1.04
C GLN A 83 5.72 2.59 -0.84
N LEU A 84 5.40 1.70 -1.79
CA LEU A 84 4.21 0.85 -1.71
C LEU A 84 4.13 0.03 -0.41
N PRO A 85 5.19 -0.65 0.07
CA PRO A 85 5.14 -1.36 1.35
C PRO A 85 4.79 -0.44 2.53
N ALA A 86 5.37 0.76 2.57
CA ALA A 86 5.13 1.72 3.65
C ALA A 86 3.69 2.26 3.63
N ILE A 87 3.15 2.52 2.42
CA ILE A 87 1.76 2.92 2.23
C ILE A 87 0.84 1.80 2.68
N LEU A 88 1.07 0.55 2.25
CA LEU A 88 0.25 -0.59 2.66
C LEU A 88 0.30 -0.82 4.17
N SER A 89 1.45 -0.68 4.80
CA SER A 89 1.57 -0.81 6.26
C SER A 89 0.80 0.30 6.98
N THR A 90 0.87 1.54 6.50
CA THR A 90 0.22 2.69 7.13
C THR A 90 -1.30 2.68 6.93
N GLU A 91 -1.75 2.49 5.70
CA GLU A 91 -3.14 2.62 5.28
C GLU A 91 -3.97 1.37 5.65
N LEU A 92 -3.42 0.16 5.46
CA LEU A 92 -4.10 -1.09 5.77
C LEU A 92 -3.75 -1.63 7.16
N LYS A 93 -2.91 -0.91 7.93
CA LYS A 93 -2.44 -1.28 9.27
C LYS A 93 -1.83 -2.70 9.31
N LEU A 94 -1.10 -3.05 8.25
CA LEU A 94 -0.50 -4.37 8.10
C LEU A 94 0.90 -4.43 8.72
N PRO A 95 1.32 -5.61 9.23
CA PRO A 95 2.72 -5.85 9.59
C PRO A 95 3.65 -5.59 8.40
N ASN A 96 4.82 -5.01 8.65
CA ASN A 96 5.79 -4.64 7.61
C ASN A 96 6.16 -5.82 6.70
N ASP A 97 6.37 -7.01 7.25
CA ASP A 97 6.72 -8.21 6.46
C ASP A 97 5.60 -8.58 5.46
N LYS A 98 4.35 -8.49 5.90
CA LYS A 98 3.19 -8.78 5.05
C LYS A 98 3.00 -7.69 4.00
N ALA A 99 3.15 -6.42 4.39
CA ALA A 99 3.06 -5.29 3.47
C ALA A 99 4.13 -5.36 2.37
N GLN A 100 5.35 -5.79 2.70
CA GLN A 100 6.43 -5.95 1.73
C GLN A 100 6.16 -7.09 0.74
N LYS A 101 5.67 -8.24 1.22
CA LYS A 101 5.26 -9.35 0.35
C LYS A 101 4.13 -8.93 -0.59
N MET A 102 3.11 -8.27 -0.05
CA MET A 102 1.98 -7.77 -0.83
C MET A 102 2.39 -6.76 -1.89
N ALA A 103 3.30 -5.83 -1.55
CA ALA A 103 3.83 -4.88 -2.51
C ALA A 103 4.55 -5.56 -3.68
N ALA A 104 5.33 -6.62 -3.41
CA ALA A 104 6.02 -7.37 -4.45
C ALA A 104 5.06 -8.10 -5.40
N GLU A 105 3.96 -8.65 -4.87
CA GLU A 105 2.91 -9.29 -5.67
C GLU A 105 2.18 -8.26 -6.57
N ILE A 106 1.79 -7.11 -6.01
CA ILE A 106 1.18 -6.02 -6.77
C ILE A 106 2.14 -5.49 -7.84
N GLU A 107 3.43 -5.30 -7.51
CA GLU A 107 4.43 -4.86 -8.49
C GLU A 107 4.51 -5.84 -9.67
N LYS A 108 4.50 -7.13 -9.39
CA LYS A 108 4.60 -8.16 -10.42
C LYS A 108 3.34 -8.25 -11.28
N ASP A 109 2.17 -8.28 -10.67
CA ASP A 109 0.92 -8.61 -11.38
C ASP A 109 0.23 -7.39 -11.99
N VAL A 110 0.25 -6.25 -11.28
CA VAL A 110 -0.41 -5.00 -11.74
C VAL A 110 0.55 -4.14 -12.55
N PHE A 111 1.76 -3.94 -12.03
CA PHE A 111 2.73 -3.04 -12.67
C PHE A 111 3.63 -3.75 -13.68
N GLY A 112 3.86 -5.06 -13.54
CA GLY A 112 4.70 -5.84 -14.45
C GLY A 112 4.36 -5.65 -15.94
N PRO A 113 3.08 -5.77 -16.35
CA PRO A 113 2.68 -5.60 -17.74
C PRO A 113 2.90 -4.19 -18.33
N VAL A 114 2.95 -3.16 -17.49
CA VAL A 114 3.08 -1.75 -17.91
C VAL A 114 4.37 -1.07 -17.45
N LYS A 115 5.28 -1.80 -16.81
CA LYS A 115 6.48 -1.22 -16.18
C LYS A 115 7.30 -0.41 -17.18
N LYS A 116 7.49 -0.93 -18.40
CA LYS A 116 8.26 -0.28 -19.45
C LYS A 116 7.61 1.04 -19.91
N GLU A 117 6.32 1.00 -20.24
CA GLU A 117 5.57 2.20 -20.65
C GLU A 117 5.44 3.22 -19.52
N LEU A 118 5.30 2.76 -18.28
CA LEU A 118 5.23 3.60 -17.09
C LEU A 118 6.55 4.33 -16.85
N ASP A 119 7.67 3.62 -16.88
CA ASP A 119 9.00 4.23 -16.71
C ASP A 119 9.30 5.24 -17.81
N GLU A 120 8.91 4.95 -19.06
CA GLU A 120 9.06 5.88 -20.17
C GLU A 120 8.18 7.13 -19.99
N PHE A 121 6.92 6.96 -19.60
CA PHE A 121 6.01 8.07 -19.34
C PHE A 121 6.50 8.96 -18.19
N LEU A 122 6.91 8.36 -17.07
CA LEU A 122 7.43 9.08 -15.92
C LEU A 122 8.74 9.81 -16.26
N SER A 123 9.63 9.20 -17.04
CA SER A 123 10.86 9.83 -17.51
C SER A 123 10.59 11.06 -18.39
N ARG A 124 9.62 10.98 -19.31
CA ARG A 124 9.19 12.13 -20.12
C ARG A 124 8.56 13.24 -19.29
N LYS A 125 7.75 12.87 -18.28
CA LYS A 125 7.12 13.83 -17.36
C LYS A 125 8.16 14.57 -16.50
N VAL A 126 9.21 13.88 -16.05
CA VAL A 126 10.33 14.50 -15.33
C VAL A 126 11.15 15.40 -16.26
N ALA A 127 11.39 15.00 -17.51
CA ALA A 127 12.14 15.80 -18.48
C ALA A 127 11.39 17.05 -18.97
N SER A 128 10.05 17.00 -19.03
CA SER A 128 9.20 18.11 -19.47
C SER A 128 8.83 19.09 -18.36
N ARG A 129 9.13 18.78 -17.09
CA ARG A 129 9.08 19.81 -16.04
C ARG A 129 10.19 20.81 -16.33
N PRO A 130 9.89 22.08 -16.64
CA PRO A 130 10.91 23.11 -16.65
C PRO A 130 11.59 23.04 -15.29
N ARG A 131 12.90 22.79 -15.27
CA ARG A 131 13.68 22.91 -14.04
C ARG A 131 13.46 24.34 -13.57
N ASP A 132 12.62 24.52 -12.56
CA ASP A 132 12.59 25.76 -11.81
C ASP A 132 13.96 25.83 -11.12
N VAL A 133 14.90 26.55 -11.74
CA VAL A 133 16.26 26.78 -11.26
C VAL A 133 16.22 27.80 -10.10
N VAL A 134 15.23 27.71 -9.23
CA VAL A 134 14.96 28.68 -8.16
C VAL A 134 14.95 27.98 -6.80
N ALA A 135 16.03 27.28 -6.45
CA ALA A 135 16.25 26.85 -5.06
C ALA A 135 17.71 26.51 -4.70
N ARG A 136 18.70 27.16 -5.32
CA ARG A 136 20.12 27.09 -4.87
C ARG A 136 20.76 28.46 -4.65
N LYS A 137 19.97 29.45 -4.25
CA LYS A 137 20.44 30.74 -3.72
C LYS A 137 19.66 31.13 -2.45
N SER A 138 19.74 30.33 -1.38
CA SER A 138 19.30 30.79 -0.05
C SER A 138 20.00 30.09 1.14
N LEU A 139 21.26 29.69 1.00
CA LEU A 139 22.07 29.18 2.12
C LEU A 139 23.40 29.91 2.30
N GLN A 140 23.51 31.16 1.85
CA GLN A 140 24.73 31.97 2.08
C GLN A 140 24.53 33.23 2.93
N ASN A 141 23.34 33.51 3.46
CA ASN A 141 23.08 34.73 4.24
C ASN A 141 22.49 34.49 5.63
N VAL A 142 23.05 33.56 6.42
CA VAL A 142 22.77 33.48 7.87
C VAL A 142 24.05 33.23 8.70
N LEU A 143 25.14 33.92 8.36
CA LEU A 143 26.31 34.02 9.24
C LEU A 143 26.86 35.45 9.24
N ASN A 144 26.01 36.39 9.66
CA ASN A 144 26.43 37.69 10.16
C ASN A 144 26.09 37.75 11.66
N LEU A 145 26.75 36.91 12.45
CA LEU A 145 26.83 37.08 13.90
C LEU A 145 28.16 37.75 14.22
N LYS A 146 28.04 39.08 14.22
CA LYS A 146 28.77 40.03 15.05
C LYS A 146 29.62 39.38 16.15
N GLU A 147 30.89 39.75 16.12
CA GLU A 147 31.91 39.61 17.15
C GLU A 147 31.34 39.85 18.56
N LEU A 148 31.60 38.92 19.48
CA LEU A 148 31.69 39.21 20.90
C LEU A 148 32.93 38.52 21.48
N PRO A 149 33.82 39.27 22.18
CA PRO A 149 35.12 38.78 22.61
C PRO A 149 35.00 37.80 23.78
N ALA A 150 35.82 36.74 23.70
CA ALA A 150 36.02 35.77 24.76
C ALA A 150 36.57 36.46 26.03
N ARG A 151 35.76 36.51 27.10
CA ARG A 151 36.24 36.83 28.44
C ARG A 151 35.70 35.82 29.46
N ARG A 152 36.63 34.99 29.93
CA ARG A 152 36.66 34.20 31.16
C ARG A 152 35.49 34.42 32.14
N ALA A 153 34.80 33.34 32.51
CA ALA A 153 34.68 32.86 33.90
C ALA A 153 33.86 31.56 33.92
N GLN A 154 34.41 30.50 34.50
CA GLN A 154 33.62 29.39 35.02
C GLN A 154 32.70 29.92 36.14
N PRO A 155 31.45 29.46 36.22
CA PRO A 155 30.98 28.88 37.48
C PRO A 155 30.09 27.64 37.30
N GLN A 156 30.53 26.58 37.98
CA GLN A 156 29.78 25.54 38.72
C GLN A 156 28.38 25.09 38.24
N LEU A 157 28.31 23.76 38.03
CA LEU A 157 27.10 22.94 37.86
C LEU A 157 26.09 23.12 39.01
N PRO A 158 24.79 23.25 38.73
CA PRO A 158 23.76 23.08 39.75
C PRO A 158 23.57 21.59 40.14
N PRO A 159 23.36 21.28 41.43
CA PRO A 159 23.18 19.93 41.95
C PRO A 159 21.86 19.30 41.50
N ARG A 160 21.91 17.98 41.25
CA ARG A 160 20.77 17.15 40.87
C ARG A 160 19.65 17.21 41.93
N PRO A 161 18.38 17.35 41.53
CA PRO A 161 17.25 17.20 42.44
C PRO A 161 17.11 15.74 42.89
N VAL A 162 16.94 15.61 44.21
CA VAL A 162 16.80 14.40 45.01
C VAL A 162 15.58 13.58 44.54
N GLN A 163 15.81 12.29 44.24
CA GLN A 163 14.76 11.30 44.03
C GLN A 163 13.90 11.21 45.29
N LYS A 164 12.61 11.53 45.18
CA LYS A 164 11.61 11.16 46.19
C LYS A 164 11.20 9.72 45.95
N ASP A 165 11.45 8.90 46.97
CA ASP A 165 10.89 7.58 47.18
C ASP A 165 9.40 7.53 46.84
N PHE A 166 9.06 6.69 45.86
CA PHE A 166 7.70 6.22 45.68
C PHE A 166 7.55 4.88 46.41
N PRO A 167 6.47 4.69 47.17
CA PRO A 167 6.27 3.50 47.98
C PRO A 167 6.11 2.25 47.13
N VAL A 168 6.83 1.21 47.59
CA VAL A 168 6.78 -0.20 47.20
C VAL A 168 5.33 -0.64 46.98
N ARG A 169 5.00 -0.96 45.72
CA ARG A 169 3.71 -1.59 45.39
C ARG A 169 3.81 -3.08 45.74
N PRO A 170 2.89 -3.63 46.56
CA PRO A 170 2.92 -5.03 46.95
C PRO A 170 2.68 -5.95 45.74
N SER A 171 3.50 -6.99 45.66
CA SER A 171 3.46 -8.09 44.71
C SER A 171 2.09 -8.76 44.70
N LEU A 172 1.30 -8.54 43.65
CA LEU A 172 0.06 -9.28 43.44
C LEU A 172 0.36 -10.64 42.79
N GLN A 173 -0.32 -11.66 43.30
CA GLN A 173 -0.09 -13.08 43.11
C GLN A 173 -0.26 -13.59 41.67
N LYS A 174 0.50 -14.66 41.39
CA LYS A 174 0.37 -15.64 40.28
C LYS A 174 -1.07 -15.96 39.89
N PRO A 175 -1.30 -16.21 38.58
CA PRO A 175 -2.09 -17.35 38.14
C PRO A 175 -1.16 -18.44 37.60
N THR A 176 -1.16 -19.58 38.28
CA THR A 176 -0.63 -20.86 37.80
C THR A 176 -1.41 -21.27 36.55
N LEU A 177 -0.76 -21.30 35.38
CA LEU A 177 -1.35 -21.92 34.19
C LEU A 177 -1.37 -23.44 34.37
N PRO A 178 -2.52 -24.10 34.15
CA PRO A 178 -2.63 -25.55 34.17
C PRO A 178 -1.91 -26.20 32.98
N ALA A 179 -1.50 -27.44 33.20
CA ALA A 179 -0.73 -28.31 32.32
C ALA A 179 -1.28 -28.44 30.88
N PRO A 180 -0.42 -28.80 29.90
CA PRO A 180 -0.86 -29.13 28.56
C PRO A 180 -1.60 -30.48 28.57
N HIS A 181 -2.92 -30.45 28.32
CA HIS A 181 -3.64 -31.65 27.91
C HIS A 181 -3.40 -31.87 26.41
N PRO A 182 -2.88 -33.04 25.99
CA PRO A 182 -2.90 -33.45 24.60
C PRO A 182 -4.35 -33.82 24.25
N ASN A 183 -5.01 -32.99 23.44
CA ASN A 183 -6.22 -33.42 22.75
C ASN A 183 -5.78 -34.10 21.43
N PRO A 184 -5.87 -35.43 21.29
CA PRO A 184 -5.78 -36.05 19.99
C PRO A 184 -7.04 -35.69 19.21
N LEU A 185 -6.88 -34.93 18.11
CA LEU A 185 -7.94 -34.82 17.13
C LEU A 185 -8.19 -36.22 16.52
N PRO A 186 -9.45 -36.66 16.37
CA PRO A 186 -9.77 -37.87 15.63
C PRO A 186 -9.38 -37.71 14.16
N GLU A 187 -8.64 -38.70 13.65
CA GLU A 187 -8.47 -38.97 12.23
C GLU A 187 -9.86 -39.24 11.62
N GLN A 188 -10.51 -38.20 11.11
CA GLN A 188 -11.74 -38.37 10.35
C GLN A 188 -11.47 -38.17 8.86
N GLU A 189 -11.17 -39.31 8.26
CA GLU A 189 -11.61 -39.73 6.93
C GLU A 189 -11.00 -39.02 5.71
N ARG A 190 -9.98 -39.71 5.21
CA ARG A 190 -9.69 -39.88 3.79
C ARG A 190 -10.96 -39.88 2.93
N GLY A 191 -10.94 -39.04 1.91
CA GLY A 191 -11.41 -39.41 0.58
C GLY A 191 -12.86 -39.09 0.26
N THR A 192 -13.06 -38.07 -0.58
CA THR A 192 -13.89 -38.20 -1.79
C THR A 192 -13.52 -37.06 -2.73
N THR A 193 -12.74 -37.40 -3.75
CA THR A 193 -12.52 -36.56 -4.92
C THR A 193 -13.85 -36.35 -5.64
N PRO A 194 -14.33 -35.11 -5.84
CA PRO A 194 -15.48 -34.87 -6.69
C PRO A 194 -15.08 -35.13 -8.15
N LYS A 195 -15.78 -36.09 -8.76
CA LYS A 195 -15.69 -36.48 -10.17
C LYS A 195 -16.00 -35.27 -11.08
N PRO A 196 -15.06 -34.80 -11.92
CA PRO A 196 -15.38 -33.73 -12.87
C PRO A 196 -16.26 -34.30 -14.00
N ARG A 197 -17.51 -33.87 -14.07
CA ARG A 197 -18.44 -34.18 -15.16
C ARG A 197 -18.34 -33.06 -16.20
N PHE A 198 -17.25 -33.04 -16.96
CA PHE A 198 -17.17 -32.18 -18.15
C PHE A 198 -17.79 -32.92 -19.35
N PRO A 199 -18.81 -32.36 -20.01
CA PRO A 199 -19.28 -32.85 -21.30
C PRO A 199 -18.22 -32.55 -22.37
N LEU A 200 -17.89 -33.56 -23.18
CA LEU A 200 -17.00 -33.42 -24.34
C LEU A 200 -17.62 -32.44 -25.36
N PRO A 201 -16.81 -31.60 -26.04
CA PRO A 201 -17.30 -30.75 -27.12
C PRO A 201 -17.70 -31.60 -28.35
N PRO A 202 -18.75 -31.19 -29.10
CA PRO A 202 -19.16 -31.86 -30.31
C PRO A 202 -18.11 -31.73 -31.41
N LYS A 203 -17.89 -32.83 -32.16
CA LYS A 203 -16.95 -32.90 -33.29
C LYS A 203 -17.39 -31.94 -34.42
N PRO A 204 -16.46 -31.27 -35.10
CA PRO A 204 -16.79 -30.45 -36.25
C PRO A 204 -17.25 -31.33 -37.43
N ILE A 205 -18.45 -31.04 -37.93
CA ILE A 205 -18.98 -31.60 -39.17
C ILE A 205 -18.19 -30.97 -40.32
N ARG A 206 -17.39 -31.78 -41.03
CA ARG A 206 -16.79 -31.38 -42.30
C ARG A 206 -17.84 -31.49 -43.39
N PHE A 207 -18.22 -30.36 -43.97
CA PHE A 207 -18.90 -30.36 -45.27
C PHE A 207 -17.82 -30.50 -46.36
N THR A 208 -17.94 -31.58 -47.12
CA THR A 208 -17.23 -31.82 -48.39
C THR A 208 -17.98 -31.16 -49.54
#